data_AF-A0A2Z2KDD8-F1
#
_entry.id   AF-A0A2Z2KDD8-F1
#
_cell.length_a   1.000
_cell.length_b   1.000
_cell.length_c   1.000
_cell.angle_alpha   90.00
_cell.angle_beta   90.00
_cell.angle_gamma   90.00
#
_symmetry.space_group_name_H-M   'P 1'
#
loop_
_entity.id
_entity.type
_entity.pdbx_description
1 polymer ?
#
loop_
_entity_poly.entity_id
_entity_poly.type
_entity_poly.pdbx_seq_one_letter_code
_entity_poly.pdbx_strand_id
1 'polypeptide(L)'
;MHTAQDYAATVDAHTFATFLALVEAIVPHTAVPCVFGAEPSAGAVDLCIHKYMIWELDHSLSLALGFHLTVVPLSASTAMMLNAGAVQFVASGQSQHAPNYSKWGCSPFSSLSQADRIRVLAMLEQLNVDLGTLPPPYRDDGGFLRFMVDFLNRQTMFGNYSEWSAYGTTRLATPTERRLEYFPISWKQVGYPGVVPGYRALHGYLLTIERKGGESTIV
;
A
#
# COMPACT_ATOMS: atom_id res chain seq x y z
N MET A 1 5.62 -5.86 21.34
CA MET A 1 5.48 -5.99 19.87
C MET A 1 4.24 -6.83 19.63
N HIS A 2 3.18 -6.24 19.08
CA HIS A 2 1.95 -6.96 18.75
C HIS A 2 2.19 -7.87 17.54
N THR A 3 1.53 -9.02 17.50
CA THR A 3 1.67 -9.93 16.35
C THR A 3 0.93 -9.36 15.14
N ALA A 4 1.34 -9.81 13.95
CA ALA A 4 0.75 -9.46 12.66
C ALA A 4 -0.79 -9.49 12.63
N GLN A 5 -1.41 -10.51 13.24
CA GLN A 5 -2.85 -10.68 13.25
C GLN A 5 -3.56 -9.65 14.13
N ASP A 6 -2.92 -9.23 15.23
CA ASP A 6 -3.49 -8.25 16.16
C ASP A 6 -3.57 -6.86 15.52
N TYR A 7 -2.57 -6.48 14.73
CA TYR A 7 -2.51 -5.14 14.16
C TYR A 7 -3.65 -4.87 13.16
N ALA A 8 -3.96 -5.81 12.27
CA ALA A 8 -5.09 -5.66 11.34
C ALA A 8 -6.45 -5.57 12.05
N ALA A 9 -6.58 -6.16 13.25
CA ALA A 9 -7.77 -6.06 14.09
C ALA A 9 -7.84 -4.74 14.88
N THR A 10 -6.73 -4.00 14.98
CA THR A 10 -6.66 -2.72 15.69
C THR A 10 -6.95 -1.50 14.81
N VAL A 11 -6.96 -1.68 13.49
CA VAL A 11 -7.29 -0.61 12.54
C VAL A 11 -8.78 -0.31 12.62
N ASP A 12 -9.14 0.96 12.75
CA ASP A 12 -10.53 1.38 12.79
C ASP A 12 -11.24 1.14 11.44
N ALA A 13 -12.56 0.94 11.50
CA ALA A 13 -13.36 0.60 10.32
C ALA A 13 -13.35 1.70 9.24
N HIS A 14 -13.22 2.98 9.64
CA HIS A 14 -13.21 4.11 8.71
C HIS A 14 -11.92 4.11 7.89
N THR A 15 -10.76 3.94 8.55
CA THR A 15 -9.45 3.81 7.91
C THR A 15 -9.44 2.61 6.97
N PHE A 16 -9.90 1.45 7.45
CA PHE A 16 -9.94 0.23 6.64
C PHE A 16 -10.79 0.40 5.37
N ALA A 17 -12.01 0.93 5.49
CA ALA A 17 -12.91 1.14 4.36
C ALA A 17 -12.34 2.16 3.35
N THR A 18 -11.67 3.20 3.85
CA THR A 18 -11.04 4.23 3.01
C THR A 18 -9.90 3.64 2.16
N PHE A 19 -8.97 2.89 2.78
CA PHE A 19 -7.87 2.26 2.04
C PHE A 19 -8.31 1.15 1.11
N LEU A 20 -9.33 0.36 1.50
CA LEU A 20 -9.91 -0.65 0.61
C LEU A 20 -10.45 0.02 -0.66
N ALA A 21 -11.20 1.12 -0.51
CA ALA A 21 -11.75 1.88 -1.62
C ALA A 21 -10.67 2.58 -2.48
N LEU A 22 -9.58 3.03 -1.85
CA LEU A 22 -8.44 3.67 -2.51
C LEU A 22 -7.72 2.70 -3.44
N VAL A 23 -7.29 1.55 -2.91
CA VAL A 23 -6.49 0.60 -3.71
C VAL A 23 -7.34 -0.04 -4.81
N GLU A 24 -8.63 -0.27 -4.56
CA GLU A 24 -9.61 -0.70 -5.57
C GLU A 24 -9.70 0.30 -6.73
N ALA A 25 -9.63 1.60 -6.43
CA ALA A 25 -9.70 2.62 -7.47
C ALA A 25 -8.45 2.66 -8.33
N ILE A 26 -7.27 2.53 -7.72
CA ILE A 26 -5.97 2.63 -8.41
C ILE A 26 -5.68 1.37 -9.24
N VAL A 27 -5.86 0.18 -8.65
CA VAL A 27 -5.67 -1.10 -9.35
C VAL A 27 -6.95 -1.95 -9.20
N PRO A 28 -7.95 -1.71 -10.07
CA PRO A 28 -9.19 -2.47 -10.02
C PRO A 28 -8.98 -3.93 -10.43
N HIS A 29 -9.92 -4.76 -10.00
CA HIS A 29 -10.05 -6.10 -10.56
C HIS A 29 -10.47 -6.01 -12.02
N THR A 30 -9.68 -6.60 -12.93
CA THR A 30 -10.01 -6.67 -14.36
C THR A 30 -10.45 -8.10 -14.70
N ALA A 31 -11.76 -8.29 -14.82
CA ALA A 31 -12.36 -9.59 -15.15
C ALA A 31 -12.18 -10.00 -16.64
N VAL A 32 -11.82 -9.05 -17.50
CA VAL A 32 -11.65 -9.32 -18.94
C VAL A 32 -10.22 -9.81 -19.18
N PRO A 33 -10.00 -10.94 -19.89
CA PRO A 33 -8.67 -11.32 -20.33
C PRO A 33 -8.10 -10.16 -21.14
N CYS A 34 -7.06 -9.54 -20.59
CA CYS A 34 -6.38 -8.43 -21.24
C CYS A 34 -5.87 -8.89 -22.61
N VAL A 35 -5.73 -7.94 -23.53
CA VAL A 35 -5.09 -8.14 -24.85
C VAL A 35 -3.69 -8.82 -24.74
N PHE A 36 -3.11 -8.82 -23.53
CA PHE A 36 -1.78 -9.34 -23.20
C PHE A 36 -1.77 -10.69 -22.45
N GLY A 37 -2.92 -11.36 -22.23
CA GLY A 37 -2.91 -12.69 -21.61
C GLY A 37 -4.28 -13.23 -21.19
N ALA A 38 -4.39 -14.56 -21.11
CA ALA A 38 -5.63 -15.27 -20.75
C ALA A 38 -5.95 -15.27 -19.25
N GLU A 39 -5.06 -14.77 -18.39
CA GLU A 39 -5.27 -14.75 -16.95
C GLU A 39 -5.97 -13.45 -16.51
N PRO A 40 -7.11 -13.54 -15.79
CA PRO A 40 -7.69 -12.40 -15.09
C PRO A 40 -6.64 -11.80 -14.14
N SER A 41 -6.36 -10.50 -14.24
CA SER A 41 -5.46 -9.84 -13.31
C SER A 41 -6.18 -9.58 -11.99
N ALA A 42 -5.72 -10.21 -10.92
CA ALA A 42 -6.15 -9.91 -9.56
C ALA A 42 -5.96 -8.42 -9.27
N GLY A 43 -7.00 -7.78 -8.72
CA GLY A 43 -6.95 -6.37 -8.31
C GLY A 43 -6.22 -6.21 -6.98
N ALA A 44 -5.91 -4.95 -6.61
CA ALA A 44 -5.21 -4.68 -5.37
C ALA A 44 -6.00 -5.10 -4.11
N VAL A 45 -7.33 -5.14 -4.17
CA VAL A 45 -8.15 -5.66 -3.07
C VAL A 45 -7.95 -7.16 -2.89
N ASP A 46 -7.94 -7.92 -3.99
CA ASP A 46 -7.73 -9.37 -3.99
C ASP A 46 -6.37 -9.74 -3.37
N LEU A 47 -5.37 -8.89 -3.59
CA LEU A 47 -4.01 -9.05 -3.07
C LEU A 47 -3.79 -8.44 -1.67
N CYS A 48 -4.86 -7.96 -1.03
CA CYS A 48 -4.84 -7.33 0.29
C CYS A 48 -3.91 -6.09 0.38
N ILE A 49 -3.76 -5.33 -0.70
CA ILE A 49 -2.85 -4.17 -0.76
C ILE A 49 -3.33 -3.01 0.13
N HIS A 50 -4.63 -2.94 0.46
CA HIS A 50 -5.11 -1.98 1.46
C HIS A 50 -4.45 -2.20 2.84
N LYS A 51 -4.23 -3.46 3.22
CA LYS A 51 -3.51 -3.80 4.47
C LYS A 51 -2.03 -3.47 4.39
N TYR A 52 -1.42 -3.70 3.22
CA TYR A 52 -0.06 -3.24 2.94
C TYR A 52 0.06 -1.74 3.16
N MET A 53 -0.87 -0.96 2.58
CA MET A 53 -0.80 0.49 2.69
C MET A 53 -0.94 0.98 4.14
N ILE A 54 -1.91 0.44 4.87
CA ILE A 54 -2.08 0.79 6.28
C ILE A 54 -0.80 0.47 7.07
N TRP A 55 -0.24 -0.73 6.86
CA TRP A 55 0.99 -1.15 7.54
C TRP A 55 2.18 -0.23 7.22
N GLU A 56 2.40 0.07 5.94
CA GLU A 56 3.50 0.94 5.49
C GLU A 56 3.38 2.35 6.09
N LEU A 57 2.20 2.97 6.02
CA LEU A 57 2.00 4.30 6.59
C LEU A 57 2.21 4.35 8.10
N ASP A 58 1.96 3.25 8.79
CA ASP A 58 2.09 3.20 10.23
C ASP A 58 3.47 2.80 10.75
N HIS A 59 4.37 2.36 9.86
CA HIS A 59 5.69 1.87 10.25
C HIS A 59 6.85 2.52 9.47
N SER A 60 6.59 3.28 8.41
CA SER A 60 7.65 3.81 7.54
C SER A 60 8.15 5.20 7.93
N LEU A 61 7.41 5.98 8.74
CA LEU A 61 7.87 7.26 9.27
C LEU A 61 8.31 7.13 10.72
N SER A 62 9.57 7.46 10.99
CA SER A 62 10.11 7.57 12.35
C SER A 62 10.78 8.92 12.54
N LEU A 63 10.46 9.60 13.64
CA LEU A 63 11.05 10.88 14.01
C LEU A 63 11.96 10.72 15.23
N ALA A 64 13.10 11.39 15.22
CA ALA A 64 13.95 11.51 16.39
C ALA A 64 13.34 12.55 17.35
N LEU A 65 12.72 12.07 18.44
CA LEU A 65 12.12 12.91 19.48
C LEU A 65 12.95 12.75 20.76
N GLY A 66 13.84 13.72 21.00
CA GLY A 66 14.82 13.64 22.08
C GLY A 66 15.84 12.53 21.82
N PHE A 67 15.93 11.57 22.75
CA PHE A 67 16.85 10.42 22.65
C PHE A 67 16.20 9.15 22.07
N HIS A 68 14.95 9.24 21.60
CA HIS A 68 14.21 8.09 21.10
C HIS A 68 13.78 8.28 19.65
N LEU A 69 13.80 7.17 18.91
CA LEU A 69 13.20 7.08 17.60
C LEU A 69 11.74 6.65 17.77
N THR A 70 10.81 7.54 17.42
CA THR A 70 9.37 7.31 17.58
C THR A 70 8.72 7.13 16.22
N VAL A 71 8.05 6.00 16.03
CA VAL A 71 7.23 5.74 14.85
C VAL A 71 5.98 6.62 14.90
N VAL A 72 5.69 7.33 13.81
CA VAL A 72 4.51 8.20 13.69
C VAL A 72 3.52 7.55 12.74
N PRO A 73 2.40 7.00 13.24
CA PRO A 73 1.44 6.35 12.37
C PRO A 73 0.64 7.37 11.57
N LEU A 74 0.56 7.16 10.25
CA LEU A 74 -0.09 8.08 9.32
C LEU A 74 -1.35 7.51 8.70
N SER A 75 -1.68 6.23 8.85
CA SER A 75 -2.80 5.60 8.15
C SER A 75 -4.13 6.32 8.46
N ALA A 76 -4.43 6.53 9.75
CA ALA A 76 -5.67 7.16 10.18
C ALA A 76 -5.80 8.62 9.71
N SER A 77 -4.75 9.43 9.87
CA SER A 77 -4.76 10.83 9.41
C SER A 77 -4.87 10.93 7.89
N THR A 78 -4.24 10.00 7.16
CA THR A 78 -4.33 9.91 5.69
C THR A 78 -5.73 9.51 5.24
N ALA A 79 -6.37 8.56 5.92
CA ALA A 79 -7.76 8.20 5.65
C ALA A 79 -8.70 9.38 5.92
N MET A 80 -8.50 10.12 7.01
CA MET A 80 -9.24 11.35 7.30
C MET A 80 -9.02 12.41 6.21
N MET A 81 -7.79 12.56 5.69
CA MET A 81 -7.48 13.48 4.60
C MET A 81 -8.26 13.12 3.31
N LEU A 82 -8.29 11.83 2.94
CA LEU A 82 -9.07 11.36 1.79
C LEU A 82 -10.58 11.56 1.99
N ASN A 83 -11.08 11.32 3.20
CA ASN A 83 -12.48 11.55 3.55
C ASN A 83 -12.85 13.03 3.52
N ALA A 84 -11.98 13.92 4.02
CA ALA A 84 -12.18 15.37 3.94
C ALA A 84 -12.16 15.84 2.49
N GLY A 85 -11.24 15.33 1.67
CA GLY A 85 -11.22 15.58 0.22
C GLY A 85 -12.50 15.13 -0.47
N ALA A 86 -13.03 13.95 -0.14
CA ALA A 86 -14.30 13.46 -0.68
C ALA A 86 -15.50 14.35 -0.29
N VAL A 87 -15.56 14.82 0.95
CA VAL A 87 -16.60 15.75 1.42
C VAL A 87 -16.56 17.04 0.61
N GLN A 88 -15.38 17.63 0.43
CA GLN A 88 -15.22 18.86 -0.37
C GLN A 88 -15.55 18.63 -1.85
N PHE A 89 -15.13 17.50 -2.41
CA PHE A 89 -15.42 17.15 -3.80
C PHE A 89 -16.93 17.04 -4.06
N VAL A 90 -17.68 16.39 -3.17
CA VAL A 90 -19.15 16.32 -3.27
C VAL A 90 -19.79 17.70 -3.06
N ALA A 91 -19.33 18.47 -2.08
CA ALA A 91 -19.84 19.83 -1.82
C ALA A 91 -19.61 20.78 -3.00
N SER A 92 -18.54 20.58 -3.78
CA SER A 92 -18.24 21.36 -4.99
C SER A 92 -19.14 21.05 -6.19
N GLY A 93 -20.03 20.05 -6.08
CA GLY A 93 -20.94 19.65 -7.17
C GLY A 93 -20.24 18.94 -8.34
N GLN A 94 -18.98 18.52 -8.17
CA GLN A 94 -18.18 17.88 -9.22
C GLN A 94 -18.49 16.38 -9.41
N SER A 95 -19.22 15.76 -8.48
CA SER A 95 -19.50 14.31 -8.50
C SER A 95 -20.30 13.91 -9.74
N GLN A 96 -19.78 12.94 -10.50
CA GLN A 96 -20.50 12.41 -11.67
C GLN A 96 -21.63 11.46 -11.25
N HIS A 97 -21.43 10.75 -10.15
CA HIS A 97 -22.40 9.81 -9.60
C HIS A 97 -22.81 10.24 -8.18
N ALA A 98 -24.05 9.96 -7.80
CA ALA A 98 -24.48 10.19 -6.42
C ALA A 98 -23.67 9.28 -5.48
N PRO A 99 -23.12 9.83 -4.37
CA PRO A 99 -22.46 9.01 -3.36
C PRO A 99 -23.40 7.95 -2.79
N ASN A 100 -22.87 6.79 -2.45
CA ASN A 100 -23.63 5.79 -1.72
C ASN A 100 -23.79 6.21 -0.25
N TYR A 101 -24.87 6.94 0.04
CA TYR A 101 -25.13 7.49 1.38
C TYR A 101 -25.21 6.44 2.50
N SER A 102 -25.50 5.17 2.18
CA SER A 102 -25.45 4.09 3.19
C SER A 102 -24.03 3.83 3.72
N LYS A 103 -22.99 4.13 2.91
CA LYS A 103 -21.57 4.00 3.29
C LYS A 103 -20.96 5.31 3.78
N TRP A 104 -21.65 6.43 3.59
CA TRP A 104 -21.13 7.77 3.88
C TRP A 104 -20.70 7.95 5.34
N GLY A 105 -21.50 7.45 6.29
CA GLY A 105 -21.18 7.51 7.72
C GLY A 105 -19.94 6.68 8.11
N CYS A 106 -19.56 5.70 7.30
CA CYS A 106 -18.35 4.91 7.50
C CYS A 106 -17.14 5.55 6.79
N SER A 107 -17.25 5.93 5.52
CA SER A 107 -16.19 6.67 4.86
C SER A 107 -16.77 7.42 3.66
N PRO A 108 -16.77 8.77 3.69
CA PRO A 108 -17.16 9.58 2.54
C PRO A 108 -16.40 9.19 1.28
N PHE A 109 -15.08 8.95 1.37
CA PHE A 109 -14.28 8.53 0.22
C PHE A 109 -14.72 7.18 -0.35
N SER A 110 -14.97 6.19 0.51
CA SER A 110 -15.44 4.86 0.09
C SER A 110 -16.84 4.88 -0.56
N SER A 111 -17.65 5.89 -0.25
CA SER A 111 -19.00 6.04 -0.78
C SER A 111 -19.04 6.51 -2.24
N LEU A 112 -17.93 7.06 -2.75
CA LEU A 112 -17.83 7.56 -4.12
C LEU A 112 -17.68 6.44 -5.14
N SER A 113 -18.06 6.73 -6.38
CA SER A 113 -17.76 5.88 -7.53
C SER A 113 -16.25 5.74 -7.73
N GLN A 114 -15.80 4.66 -8.38
CA GLN A 114 -14.38 4.44 -8.63
C GLN A 114 -13.72 5.63 -9.37
N ALA A 115 -14.38 6.15 -10.40
CA ALA A 115 -13.89 7.29 -11.16
C ALA A 115 -13.82 8.57 -10.30
N ASP A 116 -14.83 8.82 -9.47
CA ASP A 116 -14.83 9.99 -8.60
C ASP A 116 -13.76 9.90 -7.49
N ARG A 117 -13.41 8.69 -7.00
CA ARG A 117 -12.26 8.52 -6.07
C ARG A 117 -10.95 8.96 -6.71
N ILE A 118 -10.70 8.62 -7.97
CA ILE A 118 -9.51 9.08 -8.71
C ILE A 118 -9.55 10.60 -8.90
N ARG A 119 -10.72 11.18 -9.16
CA ARG A 119 -10.88 12.64 -9.28
C ARG A 119 -10.64 13.37 -7.96
N VAL A 120 -10.99 12.78 -6.82
CA VAL A 120 -10.62 13.30 -5.50
C VAL A 120 -9.10 13.31 -5.32
N LEU A 121 -8.40 12.24 -5.71
CA LEU A 121 -6.93 12.22 -5.64
C LEU A 121 -6.32 13.34 -6.50
N ALA A 122 -6.78 13.50 -7.73
CA ALA A 122 -6.33 14.57 -8.61
C ALA A 122 -6.62 15.97 -8.03
N MET A 123 -7.80 16.17 -7.42
CA MET A 123 -8.16 17.42 -6.77
C MET A 123 -7.22 17.75 -5.60
N LEU A 124 -6.90 16.74 -4.77
CA LEU A 124 -5.98 16.89 -3.64
C LEU A 124 -4.54 17.18 -4.12
N GLU A 125 -4.05 16.45 -5.13
CA GLU A 125 -2.72 16.66 -5.71
C GLU A 125 -2.56 18.05 -6.34
N GLN A 126 -3.59 18.53 -7.03
CA GLN A 126 -3.60 19.86 -7.64
C GLN A 126 -3.76 20.98 -6.61
N LEU A 127 -4.00 20.67 -5.33
CA LEU A 127 -4.34 21.61 -4.26
C LEU A 127 -5.62 22.40 -4.53
N ASN A 128 -6.56 21.81 -5.27
CA ASN A 128 -7.88 22.38 -5.53
C ASN A 128 -8.84 22.06 -4.37
N VAL A 129 -8.39 22.31 -3.15
CA VAL A 129 -9.05 21.93 -1.88
C VAL A 129 -8.73 23.00 -0.83
N ASP A 130 -9.64 23.21 0.12
CA ASP A 130 -9.36 24.07 1.27
C ASP A 130 -8.45 23.32 2.26
N LEU A 131 -7.16 23.69 2.25
CA LEU A 131 -6.11 23.09 3.10
C LEU A 131 -6.34 23.32 4.59
N GLY A 132 -7.00 24.40 4.99
CA GLY A 132 -7.24 24.72 6.41
C GLY A 132 -8.22 23.75 7.07
N THR A 133 -9.07 23.11 6.27
CA THR A 133 -10.07 22.13 6.75
C THR A 133 -9.54 20.70 6.78
N LEU A 134 -8.36 20.44 6.21
CA LEU A 134 -7.74 19.12 6.27
C LEU A 134 -7.28 18.79 7.70
N PRO A 135 -7.20 17.49 8.05
CA PRO A 135 -6.67 17.07 9.34
C PRO A 135 -5.14 17.24 9.39
N PRO A 136 -4.56 17.46 10.58
CA PRO A 136 -3.12 17.28 10.77
C PRO A 136 -2.68 15.87 10.36
N PRO A 137 -1.48 15.69 9.79
CA PRO A 137 -0.47 16.71 9.50
C PRO A 137 -0.64 17.44 8.14
N TYR A 138 -1.76 17.26 7.44
CA TYR A 138 -1.99 17.82 6.10
C TYR A 138 -2.54 19.25 6.11
N ARG A 139 -3.01 19.71 7.26
CA ARG A 139 -3.57 21.04 7.43
C ARG A 139 -2.55 22.11 7.04
N ASP A 140 -2.94 23.00 6.14
CA ASP A 140 -2.14 24.12 5.65
C ASP A 140 -0.78 23.71 5.01
N ASP A 141 -0.56 22.43 4.73
CA ASP A 141 0.66 21.90 4.15
C ASP A 141 0.38 21.22 2.80
N GLY A 142 0.30 22.04 1.76
CA GLY A 142 0.12 21.56 0.38
C GLY A 142 1.30 20.74 -0.15
N GLY A 143 2.50 20.94 0.39
CA GLY A 143 3.68 20.18 0.01
C GLY A 143 3.59 18.74 0.48
N PHE A 144 3.28 18.55 1.77
CA PHE A 144 3.07 17.24 2.36
C PHE A 144 1.84 16.53 1.79
N LEU A 145 0.75 17.27 1.52
CA LEU A 145 -0.43 16.71 0.86
C LEU A 145 -0.09 16.13 -0.52
N ARG A 146 0.58 16.90 -1.38
CA ARG A 146 1.02 16.43 -2.71
C ARG A 146 1.90 15.20 -2.63
N PHE A 147 2.91 15.25 -1.75
CA PHE A 147 3.79 14.12 -1.50
C PHE A 147 3.00 12.87 -1.11
N MET A 148 2.03 13.02 -0.19
CA MET A 148 1.23 11.90 0.27
C MET A 148 0.35 11.31 -0.84
N VAL A 149 -0.28 12.15 -1.68
CA VAL A 149 -1.10 11.65 -2.79
C VAL A 149 -0.24 10.90 -3.82
N ASP A 150 0.94 11.41 -4.19
CA ASP A 150 1.91 10.69 -5.04
C ASP A 150 2.33 9.37 -4.40
N PHE A 151 2.67 9.41 -3.11
CA PHE A 151 3.06 8.24 -2.33
C PHE A 151 1.96 7.18 -2.34
N LEU A 152 0.70 7.52 -2.10
CA LEU A 152 -0.42 6.58 -2.12
C LEU A 152 -0.55 5.86 -3.47
N ASN A 153 -0.40 6.59 -4.58
CA ASN A 153 -0.47 6.01 -5.91
C ASN A 153 0.69 5.03 -6.16
N ARG A 154 1.92 5.49 -5.95
CA ARG A 154 3.14 4.68 -6.19
C ARG A 154 3.23 3.50 -5.26
N GLN A 155 2.92 3.68 -3.98
CA GLN A 155 2.97 2.63 -2.99
C GLN A 155 1.91 1.56 -3.24
N THR A 156 0.73 1.93 -3.74
CA THR A 156 -0.25 0.93 -4.19
C THR A 156 0.33 0.05 -5.29
N MET A 157 1.02 0.63 -6.27
CA MET A 157 1.69 -0.13 -7.34
C MET A 157 2.83 -1.01 -6.80
N PHE A 158 3.67 -0.47 -5.91
CA PHE A 158 4.73 -1.27 -5.28
C PHE A 158 4.16 -2.47 -4.53
N GLY A 159 3.12 -2.27 -3.72
CA GLY A 159 2.44 -3.36 -3.03
C GLY A 159 1.89 -4.39 -4.02
N ASN A 160 1.18 -3.94 -5.06
CA ASN A 160 0.51 -4.80 -6.01
C ASN A 160 1.47 -5.67 -6.85
N TYR A 161 2.60 -5.10 -7.26
CA TYR A 161 3.57 -5.79 -8.11
C TYR A 161 4.72 -6.46 -7.34
N SER A 162 4.77 -6.30 -6.02
CA SER A 162 5.72 -6.99 -5.14
C SER A 162 5.27 -8.40 -4.74
N GLU A 163 6.14 -9.07 -4.00
CA GLU A 163 5.88 -10.34 -3.34
C GLU A 163 4.97 -10.22 -2.10
N TRP A 164 4.47 -9.02 -1.77
CA TRP A 164 3.74 -8.76 -0.53
C TRP A 164 2.62 -9.77 -0.27
N SER A 165 1.76 -10.00 -1.26
CA SER A 165 0.66 -10.94 -1.15
C SER A 165 1.17 -12.36 -0.89
N ALA A 166 2.22 -12.76 -1.60
CA ALA A 166 2.85 -14.08 -1.58
C ALA A 166 3.50 -14.46 -0.25
N TYR A 167 3.82 -13.48 0.61
CA TYR A 167 4.24 -13.76 1.98
C TYR A 167 3.13 -14.37 2.84
N GLY A 168 1.87 -14.35 2.38
CA GLY A 168 0.78 -15.10 3.01
C GLY A 168 0.58 -14.74 4.48
N THR A 169 0.71 -15.68 5.39
CA THR A 169 0.56 -15.43 6.83
C THR A 169 1.73 -14.65 7.42
N THR A 170 2.92 -14.72 6.82
CA THR A 170 4.13 -14.02 7.31
C THR A 170 4.26 -12.57 6.83
N ARG A 171 3.34 -12.03 6.02
CA ARG A 171 3.51 -10.71 5.34
C ARG A 171 3.79 -9.52 6.25
N LEU A 172 3.27 -9.54 7.48
CA LEU A 172 3.48 -8.47 8.48
C LEU A 172 4.60 -8.81 9.49
N ALA A 173 5.29 -9.95 9.33
CA ALA A 173 6.45 -10.29 10.14
C ALA A 173 7.65 -9.39 9.80
N THR A 174 8.69 -9.44 10.63
CA THR A 174 9.94 -8.73 10.33
C THR A 174 10.56 -9.22 9.02
N PRO A 175 11.34 -8.40 8.28
CA PRO A 175 11.92 -8.81 7.01
C PRO A 175 12.69 -10.15 7.06
N THR A 176 13.35 -10.45 8.18
CA THR A 176 14.10 -11.70 8.41
C THR A 176 13.20 -12.93 8.59
N GLU A 177 11.94 -12.74 8.94
CA GLU A 177 10.96 -13.80 9.22
C GLU A 177 9.94 -14.01 8.10
N ARG A 178 9.85 -13.07 7.14
CA ARG A 178 8.99 -13.21 5.95
C ARG A 178 9.41 -14.40 5.10
N ARG A 179 8.45 -15.20 4.63
CA ARG A 179 8.67 -16.35 3.76
C ARG A 179 7.63 -16.35 2.64
N LEU A 180 8.07 -16.61 1.42
CA LEU A 180 7.14 -16.84 0.31
C LEU A 180 6.37 -18.13 0.58
N GLU A 181 5.07 -18.03 0.83
CA GLU A 181 4.19 -19.16 1.08
C GLU A 181 3.55 -19.68 -0.21
N TYR A 182 3.51 -18.86 -1.26
CA TYR A 182 3.07 -19.24 -2.58
C TYR A 182 3.80 -18.43 -3.65
N PHE A 183 3.63 -18.83 -4.91
CA PHE A 183 4.28 -18.17 -6.04
C PHE A 183 3.60 -16.82 -6.35
N PRO A 184 4.32 -15.67 -6.30
CA PRO A 184 3.75 -14.35 -6.52
C PRO A 184 3.01 -14.23 -7.85
N ILE A 185 1.85 -13.57 -7.82
CA ILE A 185 1.05 -13.37 -9.03
C ILE A 185 1.78 -12.50 -10.03
N SER A 186 2.45 -11.44 -9.57
CA SER A 186 3.26 -10.57 -10.42
C SER A 186 4.35 -11.35 -11.16
N TRP A 187 4.98 -12.33 -10.51
CA TRP A 187 5.98 -13.19 -11.15
C TRP A 187 5.38 -14.03 -12.28
N LYS A 188 4.17 -14.60 -12.08
CA LYS A 188 3.46 -15.32 -13.14
C LYS A 188 3.12 -14.41 -14.32
N GLN A 189 2.61 -13.21 -14.03
CA GLN A 189 2.20 -12.23 -15.04
C GLN A 189 3.33 -11.82 -15.97
N VAL A 190 4.56 -11.74 -15.46
CA VAL A 190 5.75 -11.38 -16.25
C VAL A 190 6.57 -12.57 -16.71
N GLY A 191 6.14 -13.81 -16.43
CA GLY A 191 6.88 -15.03 -16.76
C GLY A 191 8.21 -15.18 -16.02
N TYR A 192 8.37 -14.54 -14.86
CA TYR A 192 9.57 -14.69 -14.04
C TYR A 192 9.59 -16.09 -13.42
N PRO A 193 10.67 -16.89 -13.58
CA PRO A 193 10.72 -18.28 -13.13
C PRO A 193 10.89 -18.42 -11.61
N GLY A 194 10.96 -17.31 -10.86
CA GLY A 194 11.27 -17.27 -9.45
C GLY A 194 12.76 -17.13 -9.18
N VAL A 195 13.16 -17.28 -7.91
CA VAL A 195 14.56 -17.16 -7.51
C VAL A 195 15.37 -18.29 -8.15
N VAL A 196 16.14 -17.95 -9.17
CA VAL A 196 17.09 -18.88 -9.79
C VAL A 196 18.40 -18.82 -9.00
N PRO A 197 19.06 -19.96 -8.70
CA PRO A 197 20.42 -19.93 -8.19
C PRO A 197 21.27 -19.05 -9.10
N GLY A 198 21.92 -18.03 -8.54
CA GLY A 198 22.74 -17.13 -9.35
C GLY A 198 23.74 -17.92 -10.20
N TYR A 199 24.01 -17.44 -11.41
CA TYR A 199 25.13 -17.97 -12.19
C TYR A 199 26.38 -17.83 -11.31
N ARG A 200 27.05 -18.95 -10.98
CA ARG A 200 28.31 -18.96 -10.21
C ARG A 200 29.34 -17.94 -10.71
N ALA A 201 29.27 -17.56 -11.99
CA ALA A 201 30.12 -16.57 -12.63
C ALA A 201 29.88 -15.09 -12.23
N LEU A 202 28.77 -14.76 -11.56
CA LEU A 202 28.40 -13.39 -11.17
C LEU A 202 28.31 -13.19 -9.65
N HIS A 203 28.51 -14.24 -8.86
CA HIS A 203 28.84 -14.09 -7.45
C HIS A 203 30.27 -13.55 -7.42
N GLY A 204 30.52 -12.42 -6.74
CA GLY A 204 31.85 -11.83 -6.61
C GLY A 204 32.85 -12.74 -5.87
N TYR A 205 33.67 -12.17 -4.99
CA TYR A 205 34.73 -12.91 -4.30
C TYR A 205 34.24 -14.23 -3.67
N LEU A 206 34.96 -15.31 -3.98
CA LEU A 206 34.77 -16.65 -3.43
C LEU A 206 34.78 -16.59 -1.91
N LEU A 207 33.68 -16.99 -1.28
CA LEU A 207 33.63 -17.15 0.17
C LEU A 207 34.17 -18.54 0.49
N THR A 208 35.21 -18.58 1.32
CA THR A 208 35.76 -19.85 1.80
C THR A 208 35.14 -20.15 3.15
N ILE A 209 34.38 -21.24 3.26
CA ILE A 209 33.86 -21.69 4.55
C ILE A 209 34.93 -22.57 5.19
N GLU A 210 35.57 -22.07 6.25
CA GLU A 210 36.43 -22.88 7.12
C GLU A 210 35.57 -23.67 8.11
N ARG A 211 35.57 -25.00 7.99
CA ARG A 211 34.94 -25.88 8.99
C ARG A 211 35.96 -26.27 10.05
N LYS A 212 35.51 -26.43 11.30
CA LYS A 212 36.36 -26.97 12.39
C LYS A 212 36.86 -28.36 11.98
N GLY A 213 38.14 -28.43 11.62
CA GLY A 213 38.76 -29.59 10.98
C GLY A 213 39.76 -29.24 9.87
N GLY A 214 39.79 -27.99 9.40
CA GLY A 214 40.81 -27.49 8.46
C GLY A 214 40.48 -27.70 6.99
N GLU A 215 39.36 -28.36 6.67
CA GLU A 215 38.88 -28.44 5.29
C GLU A 215 38.16 -27.15 4.91
N SER A 216 38.80 -26.40 4.03
CA SER A 216 38.22 -25.24 3.34
C SER A 216 37.53 -25.71 2.08
N THR A 217 36.24 -25.39 1.93
CA THR A 217 35.53 -25.59 0.66
C THR A 217 35.18 -24.23 0.06
N ILE A 218 35.53 -24.09 -1.21
CA ILE A 218 35.16 -22.94 -2.03
C ILE A 218 33.68 -23.09 -2.39
N VAL A 219 32.87 -22.08 -2.08
CA VAL A 219 31.44 -22.03 -2.45
C VAL A 219 31.18 -20.86 -3.37
#